data_AF-A0A7Y8J3C3-F1
#
_entry.id   AF-A0A7Y8J3C3-F1
#
_cell.length_a   1.000
_cell.length_b   1.000
_cell.length_c   1.000
_cell.angle_alpha   90.00
_cell.angle_beta   90.00
_cell.angle_gamma   90.00
#
_symmetry.space_group_name_H-M   'P 1'
#
loop_
_entity.id
_entity.type
_entity.pdbx_description
1 polymer ?
#
loop_
_entity_poly.entity_id
_entity_poly.type
_entity_poly.pdbx_seq_one_letter_code
_entity_poly.pdbx_strand_id
1 'polypeptide(L)'
;VIPFSLLIKDCKISFMNHKRTAVQLSVDIAKRMKENFGDEIKIEMDTLIAGAILIDIGKLIEYDKVDGKLVTSKAGHLLRHPFSGVSIADRFGLPYEVQHIIAYHAKEGDLAKRSVEAIIVHHADFVSFDPFKV
;
A
#
# COMPACT_ATOMS: atom_id res chain seq x y z
N VAL A 1 -18.71 2.89 7.17
CA VAL A 1 -17.23 2.79 7.22
C VAL A 1 -16.79 1.97 6.02
N ILE A 2 -15.83 2.46 5.21
CA ILE A 2 -15.27 1.67 4.10
C ILE A 2 -14.29 0.66 4.71
N PRO A 3 -14.49 -0.65 4.54
CA PRO A 3 -13.54 -1.66 5.03
C PRO A 3 -12.23 -1.56 4.23
N PHE A 4 -11.11 -1.92 4.86
CA PHE A 4 -9.81 -1.82 4.18
C PHE A 4 -9.59 -2.91 3.11
N SER A 5 -10.34 -4.01 3.20
CA SER A 5 -10.32 -5.13 2.27
C SER A 5 -11.71 -5.75 2.15
N LEU A 6 -12.12 -6.05 0.90
CA LEU A 6 -13.34 -6.81 0.62
C LEU A 6 -13.12 -8.33 0.74
N LEU A 7 -11.88 -8.78 0.93
CA LEU A 7 -11.54 -10.19 1.05
C LEU A 7 -11.81 -10.75 2.45
N ILE A 8 -11.97 -9.88 3.46
CA ILE A 8 -12.21 -10.27 4.85
C ILE A 8 -13.70 -10.13 5.14
N LYS A 9 -14.37 -11.24 5.41
CA LYS A 9 -15.78 -11.26 5.79
C LYS A 9 -15.95 -10.54 7.14
N ASP A 10 -16.98 -9.69 7.23
CA ASP A 10 -17.33 -8.93 8.45
C ASP A 10 -16.18 -8.05 9.01
N CYS A 11 -15.29 -7.55 8.14
CA CYS A 11 -14.18 -6.69 8.53
C CYS A 11 -14.66 -5.39 9.21
N LYS A 12 -14.37 -5.25 10.50
CA LYS A 12 -14.70 -4.06 11.30
C LYS A 12 -13.64 -2.96 11.21
N ILE A 13 -12.48 -3.26 10.66
CA ILE A 13 -11.36 -2.31 10.54
C ILE A 13 -11.58 -1.41 9.32
N SER A 14 -11.61 -0.11 9.57
CA SER A 14 -11.75 0.88 8.50
C SER A 14 -10.50 0.96 7.63
N PHE A 15 -10.69 1.36 6.37
CA PHE A 15 -9.61 1.72 5.46
C PHE A 15 -8.59 2.68 6.09
N MET A 16 -9.07 3.75 6.73
CA MET A 16 -8.19 4.75 7.37
C MET A 16 -7.43 4.20 8.58
N ASN A 17 -7.99 3.24 9.33
CA ASN A 17 -7.31 2.62 10.46
C ASN A 17 -6.15 1.76 9.95
N HIS A 18 -6.42 0.84 9.00
CA HIS A 18 -5.40 0.01 8.35
C HIS A 18 -4.28 0.86 7.74
N LYS A 19 -4.62 1.93 7.01
CA LYS A 19 -3.62 2.82 6.39
C LYS A 19 -2.73 3.55 7.37
N ARG A 20 -3.28 4.10 8.45
CA ARG A 20 -2.45 4.71 9.50
C ARG A 20 -1.50 3.68 10.11
N THR A 21 -2.00 2.47 10.39
CA THR A 21 -1.19 1.40 10.95
C THR A 21 -0.08 0.96 10.01
N ALA A 22 -0.34 0.75 8.72
CA ALA A 22 0.68 0.37 7.74
C ALA A 22 1.79 1.44 7.61
N VAL A 23 1.44 2.73 7.62
CA VAL A 23 2.41 3.83 7.59
C VAL A 23 3.26 3.84 8.87
N GLN A 24 2.64 3.74 10.04
CA GLN A 24 3.35 3.72 11.33
C GLN A 24 4.32 2.53 11.41
N LEU A 25 3.86 1.34 11.05
CA LEU A 25 4.70 0.14 10.99
C LEU A 25 5.88 0.31 10.02
N SER A 26 5.64 0.90 8.84
CA SER A 26 6.73 1.15 7.88
C SER A 26 7.81 2.04 8.50
N VAL A 27 7.40 3.12 9.18
CA VAL A 27 8.32 4.04 9.86
C VAL A 27 9.06 3.35 11.01
N ASP A 28 8.37 2.56 11.83
CA ASP A 28 8.96 1.89 12.98
C ASP A 28 9.96 0.81 12.55
N ILE A 29 9.65 0.04 11.50
CA ILE A 29 10.57 -0.92 10.88
C ILE A 29 11.80 -0.20 10.36
N ALA A 30 11.63 0.87 9.57
CA ALA A 30 12.75 1.62 9.00
C ALA A 30 13.66 2.23 10.08
N LYS A 31 13.08 2.81 11.14
CA LYS A 31 13.83 3.33 12.29
C LYS A 31 14.64 2.23 12.98
N ARG A 32 14.03 1.07 13.25
CA ARG A 32 14.73 -0.06 13.87
C ARG A 32 15.87 -0.58 13.01
N MET A 33 15.68 -0.65 11.69
CA MET A 33 16.73 -1.05 10.75
C MET A 33 17.88 -0.04 10.74
N LYS A 34 17.58 1.26 10.70
CA LYS A 34 18.59 2.32 10.77
C LYS A 34 19.37 2.31 12.09
N GLU A 35 18.68 2.13 13.21
CA GLU A 35 19.30 2.05 14.55
C GLU A 35 20.27 0.87 14.65
N ASN A 36 19.88 -0.30 14.11
CA ASN A 36 20.67 -1.53 14.26
C ASN A 36 21.75 -1.71 13.18
N PHE A 37 21.51 -1.23 11.96
CA PHE A 37 22.40 -1.46 10.82
C PHE A 37 23.21 -0.23 10.41
N GLY A 38 22.88 0.96 10.90
CA GLY A 38 23.64 2.19 10.65
C GLY A 38 23.79 2.52 9.16
N ASP A 39 25.03 2.75 8.73
CA ASP A 39 25.37 3.16 7.35
C ASP A 39 25.30 2.02 6.33
N GLU A 40 25.23 0.76 6.79
CA GLU A 40 25.09 -0.42 5.91
C GLU A 40 23.71 -0.50 5.25
N ILE A 41 22.74 0.30 5.71
CA ILE A 41 21.44 0.42 5.07
C ILE A 41 21.10 1.87 4.72
N LYS A 42 20.73 2.08 3.46
CA LYS A 42 20.17 3.36 2.98
C LYS A 42 18.65 3.21 2.88
N ILE A 43 17.94 4.13 3.51
CA ILE A 43 16.48 4.21 3.50
C ILE A 43 16.14 5.68 3.37
N GLU A 44 15.45 6.04 2.30
CA GLU A 44 14.94 7.40 2.10
C GLU A 44 13.58 7.53 2.80
N MET A 45 13.57 8.16 3.97
CA MET A 45 12.39 8.21 4.84
C MET A 45 11.20 8.93 4.19
N ASP A 46 11.45 10.00 3.43
CA ASP A 46 10.38 10.74 2.76
C ASP A 46 9.73 9.90 1.65
N THR A 47 10.54 9.20 0.86
CA THR A 47 10.08 8.25 -0.16
C THR A 47 9.29 7.11 0.46
N LEU A 48 9.79 6.52 1.55
CA LEU A 48 9.12 5.47 2.32
C LEU A 48 7.74 5.93 2.80
N ILE A 49 7.67 7.08 3.47
CA ILE A 49 6.44 7.61 4.08
C ILE A 49 5.44 7.98 2.98
N ALA A 50 5.89 8.70 1.93
CA ALA A 50 5.04 9.06 0.80
C ALA A 50 4.48 7.81 0.10
N GLY A 51 5.34 6.83 -0.18
CA GLY A 51 4.92 5.54 -0.75
C GLY A 51 3.90 4.82 0.13
N ALA A 52 4.19 4.65 1.43
CA ALA A 52 3.32 3.97 2.39
C ALA A 52 1.92 4.61 2.51
N ILE A 53 1.83 5.94 2.41
CA ILE A 53 0.55 6.66 2.41
C ILE A 53 -0.24 6.34 1.15
N LEU A 54 0.44 6.20 0.01
CA LEU A 54 -0.17 6.20 -1.33
C LEU A 54 -0.41 4.82 -1.92
N ILE A 55 0.10 3.73 -1.34
CA ILE A 55 -0.01 2.37 -1.91
C ILE A 55 -1.44 1.96 -2.29
N ASP A 56 -2.45 2.47 -1.58
CA ASP A 56 -3.86 2.14 -1.78
C ASP A 56 -4.69 3.25 -2.45
N ILE A 57 -4.07 4.33 -2.95
CA ILE A 57 -4.83 5.47 -3.54
C ILE A 57 -5.70 5.03 -4.73
N GLY A 58 -5.30 3.97 -5.44
CA GLY A 58 -6.07 3.38 -6.53
C GLY A 58 -7.33 2.61 -6.10
N LYS A 59 -7.47 2.23 -4.81
CA LYS A 59 -8.64 1.45 -4.34
C LYS A 59 -9.96 2.22 -4.49
N LEU A 60 -9.91 3.54 -4.43
CA LEU A 60 -11.09 4.39 -4.65
C LEU A 60 -11.65 4.28 -6.08
N ILE A 61 -10.82 3.86 -7.05
CA ILE A 61 -11.22 3.59 -8.43
C ILE A 61 -11.64 2.12 -8.61
N GLU A 62 -11.08 1.21 -7.81
CA GLU A 62 -11.45 -0.21 -7.82
C GLU A 62 -12.87 -0.47 -7.32
N TYR A 63 -13.44 0.42 -6.51
CA TYR A 63 -14.77 0.26 -5.93
C TYR A 63 -15.82 1.03 -6.72
N ASP A 64 -16.99 0.41 -6.85
CA ASP A 64 -18.23 1.02 -7.33
C ASP A 64 -19.34 0.80 -6.30
N LYS A 65 -20.45 1.52 -6.43
CA LYS A 65 -21.60 1.41 -5.54
C LYS A 65 -22.87 1.15 -6.34
N VAL A 66 -23.36 -0.08 -6.28
CA VAL A 66 -24.61 -0.51 -6.91
C VAL A 66 -25.61 -0.87 -5.81
N ASP A 67 -26.80 -0.26 -5.83
CA ASP A 67 -27.87 -0.49 -4.84
C ASP A 67 -27.42 -0.35 -3.37
N GLY A 68 -26.54 0.63 -3.12
CA GLY A 68 -26.03 0.88 -1.77
C GLY A 68 -24.88 -0.03 -1.32
N LYS A 69 -24.54 -1.07 -2.09
CA LYS A 69 -23.48 -2.04 -1.77
C LYS A 69 -22.19 -1.72 -2.53
N LEU A 70 -21.06 -1.88 -1.85
CA LEU A 70 -19.74 -1.79 -2.49
C LEU A 70 -19.49 -3.03 -3.35
N VAL A 71 -19.14 -2.82 -4.61
CA VAL A 71 -18.78 -3.86 -5.57
C VAL A 71 -17.47 -3.48 -6.26
N THR A 72 -16.84 -4.43 -6.96
CA THR A 72 -15.67 -4.14 -7.80
C THR A 72 -16.11 -3.45 -9.08
N SER A 73 -15.48 -2.33 -9.42
CA SER A 73 -15.76 -1.56 -10.64
C SER A 73 -15.21 -2.29 -11.88
N LYS A 74 -15.67 -1.92 -13.08
CA LYS A 74 -15.06 -2.38 -14.34
C LYS A 74 -13.55 -2.11 -14.37
N ALA A 75 -13.13 -0.95 -13.85
CA ALA A 75 -11.72 -0.61 -13.74
C ALA A 75 -10.99 -1.56 -12.77
N GLY A 76 -11.54 -1.83 -11.59
CA GLY A 76 -10.94 -2.74 -10.61
C GLY A 76 -10.82 -4.19 -11.10
N HIS A 77 -11.72 -4.64 -12.00
CA HIS A 77 -11.61 -5.95 -12.64
C HIS A 77 -10.47 -6.02 -13.67
N LEU A 78 -10.18 -4.93 -14.38
CA LEU A 78 -9.18 -4.89 -15.45
C LEU A 78 -7.81 -4.41 -14.97
N LEU A 79 -7.78 -3.51 -13.98
CA LEU A 79 -6.61 -2.77 -13.55
C LEU A 79 -6.65 -2.62 -12.02
N ARG A 80 -5.82 -3.42 -11.34
CA ARG A 80 -5.71 -3.37 -9.88
C ARG A 80 -5.16 -2.03 -9.37
N HIS A 81 -5.42 -1.72 -8.11
CA HIS A 81 -5.08 -0.46 -7.44
C HIS A 81 -3.59 -0.11 -7.45
N PRO A 82 -2.62 -1.05 -7.50
CA PRO A 82 -1.24 -0.66 -7.69
C PRO A 82 -1.05 0.10 -9.00
N PHE A 83 -1.65 -0.37 -10.09
CA PHE A 83 -1.51 0.27 -11.41
C PHE A 83 -2.31 1.57 -11.53
N SER A 84 -3.56 1.59 -11.08
CA SER A 84 -4.34 2.84 -11.09
C SER A 84 -3.75 3.87 -10.11
N GLY A 85 -3.17 3.42 -9.00
CA GLY A 85 -2.40 4.25 -8.06
C GLY A 85 -1.18 4.88 -8.69
N VAL A 86 -0.39 4.11 -9.46
CA VAL A 86 0.74 4.66 -10.26
C VAL A 86 0.24 5.70 -11.26
N SER A 87 -0.85 5.43 -11.97
CA SER A 87 -1.42 6.39 -12.93
C SER A 87 -1.83 7.71 -12.25
N ILE A 88 -2.40 7.66 -11.04
CA ILE A 88 -2.70 8.86 -10.26
C ILE A 88 -1.40 9.57 -9.86
N ALA A 89 -0.43 8.84 -9.31
CA ALA A 89 0.84 9.39 -8.83
C ALA A 89 1.62 10.11 -9.94
N ASP A 90 1.69 9.48 -11.11
CA ASP A 90 2.36 10.04 -12.30
C ASP A 90 1.68 11.32 -12.80
N ARG A 91 0.34 11.35 -12.81
CA ARG A 91 -0.43 12.55 -13.18
C ARG A 91 -0.11 13.77 -12.31
N PHE A 92 0.27 13.56 -11.05
CA PHE A 92 0.66 14.62 -10.13
C PHE A 92 2.19 14.83 -10.04
N GLY A 93 2.97 14.18 -10.91
CA GLY A 93 4.42 14.36 -11.00
C GLY A 93 5.18 13.81 -9.80
N LEU A 94 4.64 12.78 -9.13
CA LEU A 94 5.37 12.15 -8.02
C LEU A 94 6.62 11.41 -8.52
N PRO A 95 7.71 11.39 -7.73
CA PRO A 95 8.96 10.71 -8.11
C PRO A 95 8.77 9.23 -8.42
N TYR A 96 9.59 8.69 -9.32
CA TYR A 96 9.52 7.29 -9.74
C TYR A 96 9.74 6.31 -8.58
N GLU A 97 10.47 6.70 -7.54
CA GLU A 97 10.68 5.91 -6.34
C GLU A 97 9.38 5.72 -5.55
N VAL A 98 8.55 6.76 -5.46
CA VAL A 98 7.22 6.67 -4.85
C VAL A 98 6.29 5.84 -5.73
N GLN A 99 6.31 6.07 -7.05
CA GLN A 99 5.53 5.26 -8.00
C GLN A 99 5.93 3.78 -7.92
N HIS A 100 7.22 3.47 -7.74
CA HIS A 100 7.74 2.11 -7.59
C HIS A 100 7.18 1.40 -6.35
N ILE A 101 7.11 2.10 -5.21
CA ILE A 101 6.47 1.56 -4.00
C ILE A 101 5.00 1.24 -4.27
N ILE A 102 4.26 2.18 -4.89
CA ILE A 102 2.85 1.97 -5.21
C ILE A 102 2.67 0.76 -6.15
N ALA A 103 3.50 0.65 -7.20
CA ALA A 103 3.41 -0.42 -8.18
C ALA A 103 3.65 -1.82 -7.58
N TYR A 104 4.61 -1.91 -6.66
CA TYR A 104 5.17 -3.20 -6.25
C TYR A 104 4.96 -3.56 -4.77
N HIS A 105 4.16 -2.80 -4.01
CA HIS A 105 3.85 -3.15 -2.61
C HIS A 105 3.03 -4.44 -2.46
N ALA A 106 2.31 -4.88 -3.50
CA ALA A 106 1.46 -6.07 -3.48
C ALA A 106 2.04 -7.20 -4.34
N LYS A 107 1.20 -8.18 -4.73
CA LYS A 107 1.59 -9.36 -5.55
C LYS A 107 2.26 -9.00 -6.87
N GLU A 108 1.96 -7.83 -7.42
CA GLU A 108 2.58 -7.31 -8.65
C GLU A 108 4.10 -7.22 -8.52
N GLY A 109 4.60 -6.96 -7.31
CA GLY A 109 6.03 -6.93 -7.02
C GLY A 109 6.70 -8.29 -6.98
N ASP A 110 5.96 -9.41 -6.98
CA ASP A 110 6.57 -10.76 -6.93
C ASP A 110 7.26 -11.12 -8.25
N LEU A 111 6.94 -10.39 -9.32
CA LEU A 111 7.54 -10.53 -10.65
C LEU A 111 8.63 -9.48 -10.93
N ALA A 112 8.96 -8.63 -9.95
CA ALA A 112 9.90 -7.52 -10.09
C ALA A 112 10.85 -7.40 -8.89
N LYS A 113 11.90 -6.61 -9.02
CA LYS A 113 12.77 -6.25 -7.89
C LYS A 113 12.18 -5.05 -7.17
N ARG A 114 11.97 -5.17 -5.86
CA ARG A 114 11.55 -4.08 -4.97
C ARG A 114 12.75 -3.26 -4.49
N SER A 115 12.59 -1.95 -4.35
CA SER A 115 13.50 -1.10 -3.56
C SER A 115 13.44 -1.47 -2.07
N VAL A 116 14.38 -0.96 -1.28
CA VAL A 116 14.40 -1.18 0.18
C VAL A 116 13.11 -0.67 0.82
N GLU A 117 12.68 0.53 0.43
CA GLU A 117 11.43 1.14 0.90
C GLU A 117 10.21 0.31 0.50
N ALA A 118 10.17 -0.18 -0.74
CA ALA A 118 9.06 -1.02 -1.21
C ALA A 118 9.00 -2.36 -0.48
N ILE A 119 10.14 -2.96 -0.10
CA ILE A 119 10.19 -4.17 0.73
C ILE A 119 9.60 -3.89 2.12
N ILE A 120 10.02 -2.79 2.77
CA ILE A 120 9.51 -2.41 4.09
C ILE A 120 8.01 -2.20 4.05
N VAL A 121 7.52 -1.41 3.07
CA VAL A 121 6.09 -1.11 2.93
C VAL A 121 5.27 -2.35 2.61
N HIS A 122 5.77 -3.25 1.74
CA HIS A 122 5.14 -4.54 1.48
C HIS A 122 4.93 -5.33 2.78
N HIS A 123 5.99 -5.52 3.57
CA HIS A 123 5.87 -6.29 4.81
C HIS A 123 5.01 -5.58 5.87
N ALA A 124 5.09 -4.25 5.98
CA ALA A 124 4.27 -3.48 6.91
C ALA A 124 2.76 -3.54 6.57
N ASP A 125 2.41 -3.49 5.27
CA ASP A 125 1.03 -3.63 4.84
C ASP A 125 0.50 -5.04 5.08
N PHE A 126 1.29 -6.08 4.78
CA PHE A 126 0.87 -7.47 4.94
C PHE A 126 0.79 -7.90 6.41
N VAL A 127 1.71 -7.48 7.29
CA VAL A 127 1.62 -7.79 8.73
C VAL A 127 0.41 -7.13 9.40
N SER A 128 -0.10 -6.03 8.83
CA SER A 128 -1.34 -5.38 9.28
C SER A 128 -2.60 -5.89 8.55
N PHE A 129 -2.46 -6.84 7.62
CA PHE A 129 -3.56 -7.42 6.84
C PHE A 129 -3.76 -8.92 7.11
N ASP A 130 -2.70 -9.72 7.00
CA ASP A 130 -2.76 -11.19 7.06
C ASP A 130 -3.30 -11.75 8.39
N PRO A 131 -3.07 -11.14 9.57
CA PRO A 131 -3.67 -11.62 10.81
C PRO A 131 -5.21 -11.64 10.81
N PHE A 132 -5.86 -10.87 9.92
CA PHE A 132 -7.32 -10.86 9.79
C PHE A 132 -7.87 -11.95 8.86
N LYS A 133 -7.01 -12.77 8.24
CA LYS A 133 -7.40 -13.90 7.38
C LYS A 133 -7.40 -15.25 8.11
N VAL A 134 -6.91 -15.29 9.34
CA VAL A 134 -6.80 -16.50 10.17
C VAL A 134 -8.12 -16.79 10.86
#